data_AF-D9W4Q8-F1
#
_entry.id   AF-D9W4Q8-F1
#
_cell.length_a   1.000
_cell.length_b   1.000
_cell.length_c   1.000
_cell.angle_alpha   90.00
_cell.angle_beta   90.00
_cell.angle_gamma   90.00
#
_symmetry.space_group_name_H-M   'P 1'
#
loop_
_entity.id
_entity.type
_entity.pdbx_description
1 polymer ?
#
loop_
_entity_poly.entity_id
_entity_poly.type
_entity_poly.pdbx_seq_one_letter_code
_entity_poly.pdbx_strand_id
1 'polypeptide(L)'
;MISGPRSVLPRQQAAATLAVRRHLASHCRPDQLMLGHPATEKESVRHLAHLLHLSPEHVQSALRRLSDRGDIALVPNHGVLVLGPQQPHPNGTGIAGLIRRRIEAGIYRPGQPLALELLALRFRVPSDQVRRACRPLIRAGLLHSRPHGPYGPGIYVRTMPAALHTAVPQTVKEDR
;
A
#
# COMPACT_ATOMS: atom_id res chain seq x y z
N MET A 1 12.10 -12.22 -36.52
CA MET A 1 11.84 -10.78 -36.34
C MET A 1 11.45 -10.54 -34.88
N ILE A 2 12.39 -10.04 -34.07
CA ILE A 2 12.19 -9.85 -32.63
C ILE A 2 11.65 -8.43 -32.44
N SER A 3 10.35 -8.32 -32.14
CA SER A 3 9.76 -7.04 -31.73
C SER A 3 10.28 -6.68 -30.34
N GLY A 4 11.22 -5.73 -30.28
CA GLY A 4 11.63 -5.11 -29.02
C GLY A 4 10.51 -4.26 -28.43
N PRO A 5 10.35 -4.21 -27.09
CA PRO A 5 9.35 -3.36 -26.47
C PRO A 5 9.67 -1.91 -26.78
N ARG A 6 8.75 -1.21 -27.47
CA ARG A 6 8.83 0.24 -27.67
C ARG A 6 8.93 0.90 -26.30
N SER A 7 10.06 1.55 -26.03
CA SER A 7 10.25 2.32 -24.81
C SER A 7 9.20 3.44 -24.76
N VAL A 8 8.17 3.24 -23.93
CA VAL A 8 7.11 4.21 -23.74
C VAL A 8 7.72 5.49 -23.17
N LEU A 9 7.47 6.63 -23.82
CA LEU A 9 7.94 7.92 -23.33
C LEU A 9 7.31 8.20 -21.95
N PRO A 10 8.09 8.57 -20.91
CA PRO A 10 7.59 8.74 -19.54
C PRO A 10 6.37 9.67 -19.41
N ARG A 11 6.27 10.68 -20.29
CA ARG A 11 5.15 11.63 -20.35
C ARG A 11 3.85 10.98 -20.79
N GLN A 12 3.89 10.12 -21.81
CA GLN A 12 2.69 9.41 -22.29
C GLN A 12 2.17 8.45 -21.22
N GLN A 13 3.07 7.76 -20.53
CA GLN A 13 2.68 6.87 -19.42
C GLN A 13 2.08 7.63 -18.23
N ALA A 14 2.60 8.80 -17.89
CA ALA A 14 2.04 9.65 -16.85
C ALA A 14 0.64 10.16 -17.21
N ALA A 15 0.46 10.60 -18.47
CA ALA A 15 -0.84 11.04 -18.98
C ALA A 15 -1.88 9.91 -18.97
N ALA A 16 -1.52 8.70 -19.42
CA ALA A 16 -2.39 7.53 -19.37
C ALA A 16 -2.78 7.17 -17.92
N THR A 17 -1.81 7.21 -16.99
CA THR A 17 -2.07 6.96 -15.57
C THR A 17 -3.06 7.96 -14.98
N LEU A 18 -2.91 9.24 -15.33
CA LEU A 18 -3.82 10.30 -14.89
C LEU A 18 -5.22 10.14 -15.49
N ALA A 19 -5.33 9.81 -16.79
CA ALA A 19 -6.60 9.58 -17.47
C ALA A 19 -7.38 8.42 -16.85
N VAL A 20 -6.72 7.26 -16.66
CA VAL A 20 -7.34 6.09 -16.01
C VAL A 20 -7.77 6.43 -14.58
N ARG A 21 -6.92 7.10 -13.80
CA ARG A 21 -7.27 7.50 -12.42
C ARG A 21 -8.47 8.43 -12.38
N ARG A 22 -8.54 9.42 -13.26
CA ARG A 22 -9.68 10.36 -13.34
C ARG A 22 -10.96 9.63 -13.70
N HIS A 23 -10.90 8.72 -14.69
CA HIS A 23 -12.05 7.93 -15.08
C HIS A 23 -12.58 7.07 -13.93
N LEU A 24 -11.70 6.35 -13.22
CA LEU A 24 -12.08 5.58 -12.04
C LEU A 24 -12.67 6.46 -10.95
N ALA A 25 -12.08 7.63 -10.68
CA ALA A 25 -12.58 8.55 -9.66
C ALA A 25 -13.96 9.15 -9.99
N SER A 26 -14.30 9.31 -11.27
CA SER A 26 -15.60 9.87 -11.68
C SER A 26 -16.70 8.83 -11.90
N HIS A 27 -16.35 7.56 -12.15
CA HIS A 27 -17.33 6.52 -12.50
C HIS A 27 -17.38 5.34 -11.52
N CYS A 28 -16.41 5.21 -10.61
CA CYS A 28 -16.38 4.14 -9.62
C CYS A 28 -16.36 4.72 -8.20
N ARG A 29 -17.10 4.07 -7.30
CA ARG A 29 -17.03 4.33 -5.86
C ARG A 29 -15.86 3.56 -5.25
N PRO A 30 -15.32 4.02 -4.13
CA PRO A 30 -14.46 3.19 -3.28
C PRO A 30 -15.13 1.86 -2.97
N ASP A 31 -14.32 0.80 -2.89
CA ASP A 31 -14.77 -0.59 -2.67
C ASP A 31 -15.64 -1.18 -3.79
N GLN A 32 -15.73 -0.48 -4.91
CA GLN A 32 -16.48 -0.95 -6.06
C GLN A 32 -15.54 -1.66 -7.04
N LEU A 33 -15.92 -2.88 -7.43
CA LEU A 33 -15.40 -3.48 -8.65
C LEU A 33 -15.89 -2.66 -9.83
N MET A 34 -14.99 -2.35 -10.78
CA MET A 34 -15.37 -1.61 -11.98
C MET A 34 -16.63 -2.21 -12.62
N LEU A 35 -17.71 -1.40 -12.72
CA LEU A 35 -19.00 -1.85 -13.24
C LEU A 35 -18.88 -2.20 -14.73
N GLY A 36 -19.48 -3.32 -15.11
CA GLY A 36 -19.58 -3.76 -16.50
C GLY A 36 -18.71 -4.97 -16.86
N HIS A 37 -18.74 -6.04 -16.07
CA HIS A 37 -18.22 -7.38 -16.41
C HIS A 37 -17.00 -7.44 -17.35
N PRO A 38 -15.82 -6.99 -16.92
CA PRO A 38 -14.63 -7.75 -17.18
C PRO A 38 -14.39 -8.68 -15.99
N ALA A 39 -14.61 -9.98 -16.17
CA ALA A 39 -14.25 -10.98 -15.17
C ALA A 39 -12.73 -11.00 -14.95
N THR A 40 -11.93 -10.38 -15.81
CA THR A 40 -10.46 -10.47 -15.73
C THR A 40 -9.77 -9.11 -15.87
N GLU A 41 -8.51 -9.04 -15.40
CA GLU A 41 -7.63 -7.88 -15.65
C GLU A 41 -7.56 -7.58 -17.15
N LYS A 42 -7.44 -8.61 -17.99
CA LYS A 42 -7.30 -8.46 -19.44
C LYS A 42 -8.51 -7.81 -20.09
N GLU A 43 -9.72 -8.18 -19.66
CA GLU A 43 -10.95 -7.55 -20.14
C GLU A 43 -11.08 -6.12 -19.62
N SER A 44 -10.67 -5.87 -18.37
CA SER A 44 -10.67 -4.53 -17.78
C SER A 44 -9.76 -3.59 -18.57
N VAL A 45 -8.57 -4.08 -18.94
CA VAL A 45 -7.61 -3.37 -19.78
C VAL A 45 -8.21 -3.08 -21.16
N ARG A 46 -8.84 -4.06 -21.82
CA ARG A 46 -9.47 -3.86 -23.13
C ARG A 46 -10.61 -2.84 -23.08
N HIS A 47 -11.44 -2.92 -22.06
CA HIS A 47 -12.58 -2.03 -21.87
C HIS A 47 -12.12 -0.58 -21.64
N LEU A 48 -11.17 -0.35 -20.73
CA LEU A 48 -10.60 0.98 -20.49
C LEU A 48 -9.82 1.52 -21.69
N ALA A 49 -9.12 0.66 -22.43
CA ALA A 49 -8.41 1.06 -23.66
C ALA A 49 -9.39 1.59 -24.70
N HIS A 50 -10.52 0.90 -24.90
CA HIS A 50 -11.57 1.34 -25.81
C HIS A 50 -12.23 2.65 -25.32
N LEU A 51 -12.64 2.72 -24.04
CA LEU A 51 -13.32 3.89 -23.49
C LEU A 51 -12.47 5.16 -23.48
N LEU A 52 -11.16 5.02 -23.23
CA LEU A 52 -10.25 6.16 -23.09
C LEU A 52 -9.46 6.45 -24.38
N HIS A 53 -9.71 5.69 -25.45
CA HIS A 53 -8.94 5.74 -26.71
C HIS A 53 -7.42 5.64 -26.47
N LEU A 54 -7.02 4.76 -25.56
CA LEU A 54 -5.62 4.49 -25.21
C LEU A 54 -5.20 3.10 -25.71
N SER A 55 -3.90 2.88 -25.88
CA SER A 55 -3.39 1.55 -26.16
C SER A 55 -3.53 0.63 -24.92
N PRO A 56 -3.82 -0.67 -25.11
CA PRO A 56 -3.92 -1.63 -24.01
C PRO A 56 -2.67 -1.69 -23.10
N GLU A 57 -1.48 -1.52 -23.68
CA GLU A 57 -0.20 -1.47 -22.97
C GLU A 57 -0.10 -0.26 -22.01
N HIS A 58 -0.59 0.91 -22.41
CA HIS A 58 -0.59 2.10 -21.57
C HIS A 58 -1.58 1.96 -20.42
N VAL A 59 -2.75 1.39 -20.69
CA VAL A 59 -3.77 1.11 -19.68
C VAL A 59 -3.28 0.07 -18.69
N GLN A 60 -2.69 -1.04 -19.16
CA GLN A 60 -2.14 -2.06 -18.27
C GLN A 60 -1.03 -1.48 -17.38
N SER A 61 -0.12 -0.71 -17.97
CA SER A 61 0.95 -0.04 -17.23
C SER A 61 0.41 1.00 -16.24
N ALA A 62 -0.68 1.69 -16.58
CA ALA A 62 -1.37 2.62 -15.69
C ALA A 62 -2.02 1.91 -14.51
N LEU A 63 -2.75 0.81 -14.76
CA LEU A 63 -3.38 0.01 -13.71
C LEU A 63 -2.34 -0.59 -12.76
N ARG A 64 -1.22 -1.12 -13.28
CA ARG A 64 -0.11 -1.60 -12.43
C ARG A 64 0.41 -0.49 -11.52
N ARG A 65 0.67 0.70 -12.06
CA ARG A 65 1.13 1.86 -11.26
C ARG A 65 0.10 2.28 -10.20
N LEU A 66 -1.19 2.27 -10.52
CA LEU A 66 -2.26 2.60 -9.55
C LEU A 66 -2.37 1.52 -8.46
N SER A 67 -2.22 0.25 -8.83
CA SER A 67 -2.16 -0.89 -7.89
C SER A 67 -0.95 -0.78 -6.98
N ASP A 68 0.21 -0.46 -7.53
CA ASP A 68 1.45 -0.24 -6.77
C ASP A 68 1.31 0.90 -5.77
N ARG A 69 0.65 1.99 -6.19
CA ARG A 69 0.30 3.11 -5.32
C ARG A 69 -0.79 2.79 -4.31
N GLY A 70 -1.56 1.72 -4.48
CA GLY A 70 -2.67 1.35 -3.60
C GLY A 70 -3.94 2.15 -3.82
N ASP A 71 -4.10 2.75 -5.01
CA ASP A 71 -5.34 3.41 -5.43
C ASP A 71 -6.38 2.39 -5.92
N ILE A 72 -5.91 1.23 -6.39
CA ILE A 72 -6.72 0.09 -6.83
C ILE A 72 -6.09 -1.23 -6.35
N ALA A 73 -6.82 -2.34 -6.48
CA ALA A 73 -6.28 -3.68 -6.42
C ALA A 73 -6.67 -4.46 -7.68
N LEU A 74 -5.68 -5.14 -8.28
CA LEU A 74 -5.91 -6.12 -9.34
C LEU A 74 -6.30 -7.45 -8.69
N VAL A 75 -7.56 -7.86 -8.87
CA VAL A 75 -8.10 -9.08 -8.27
C VAL A 75 -8.19 -10.18 -9.34
N PRO A 76 -7.53 -11.33 -9.13
CA PRO A 76 -7.64 -12.46 -10.04
C PRO A 76 -9.11 -12.85 -10.24
N ASN A 77 -9.53 -13.04 -11.50
CA ASN A 77 -10.90 -13.41 -11.87
C ASN A 77 -12.00 -12.43 -11.44
N HIS A 78 -11.64 -11.22 -11.01
CA HIS A 78 -12.61 -10.15 -10.69
C HIS A 78 -12.24 -8.77 -11.27
N GLY A 79 -11.07 -8.64 -11.91
CA GLY A 79 -10.68 -7.42 -12.60
C GLY A 79 -10.09 -6.35 -11.67
N VAL A 80 -10.62 -5.13 -11.72
CA VAL A 80 -10.10 -3.96 -11.02
C VAL A 80 -11.03 -3.55 -9.87
N LEU A 81 -10.52 -3.61 -8.64
CA LEU A 81 -11.17 -3.09 -7.44
C LEU A 81 -10.64 -1.69 -7.12
N VAL A 82 -11.51 -0.69 -7.03
CA VAL A 82 -11.10 0.66 -6.63
C VAL A 82 -10.99 0.71 -5.11
N LEU A 83 -9.81 1.07 -4.59
CA LEU A 83 -9.57 1.12 -3.16
C LEU A 83 -9.91 2.51 -2.62
N GLY A 84 -10.60 2.55 -1.49
CA GLY A 84 -10.75 3.78 -0.72
C GLY A 84 -9.38 4.27 -0.22
N PRO A 85 -9.23 5.59 0.07
CA PRO A 85 -7.98 6.16 0.54
C PRO A 85 -7.42 5.47 1.79
N GLN A 86 -8.29 4.87 2.61
CA GLN A 86 -7.95 4.16 3.84
C GLN A 86 -8.01 2.64 3.74
N GLN A 87 -8.49 2.11 2.62
CA GLN A 87 -8.71 0.68 2.48
C GLN A 87 -7.37 -0.06 2.36
N PRO A 88 -7.15 -1.14 3.12
CA PRO A 88 -5.95 -1.94 3.00
C PRO A 88 -5.93 -2.65 1.65
N HIS A 89 -4.80 -2.56 0.94
CA HIS A 89 -4.61 -3.34 -0.28
C HIS A 89 -4.54 -4.84 0.08
N PRO A 90 -5.31 -5.73 -0.58
CA PRO A 90 -5.36 -7.16 -0.27
C PRO A 90 -3.98 -7.83 -0.18
N ASN A 91 -3.11 -7.59 -1.16
CA ASN A 91 -1.73 -8.14 -1.17
C ASN A 91 -0.81 -7.61 -0.04
N GLY A 92 -1.26 -6.65 0.78
CA GLY A 92 -0.50 -6.09 1.89
C GLY A 92 -1.01 -6.50 3.28
N THR A 93 -2.19 -7.13 3.39
CA THR A 93 -2.84 -7.43 4.68
C THR A 93 -2.01 -8.39 5.54
N GLY A 94 -1.44 -9.44 4.93
CA GLY A 94 -0.60 -10.41 5.64
C GLY A 94 0.67 -9.80 6.23
N ILE A 95 1.32 -8.91 5.47
CA ILE A 95 2.53 -8.17 5.91
C ILE A 95 2.18 -7.25 7.08
N ALA A 96 1.10 -6.46 6.92
CA ALA A 96 0.64 -5.54 7.96
C ALA A 96 0.26 -6.28 9.25
N GLY A 97 -0.44 -7.41 9.13
CA GLY A 97 -0.82 -8.27 10.26
C GLY A 97 0.39 -8.84 10.99
N LEU A 98 1.42 -9.30 10.27
CA LEU A 98 2.66 -9.78 10.90
C LEU A 98 3.37 -8.65 11.67
N ILE A 99 3.53 -7.48 11.05
CA ILE A 99 4.22 -6.35 11.68
C ILE A 99 3.49 -5.93 12.95
N ARG A 100 2.15 -5.81 12.90
CA ARG A 100 1.33 -5.51 14.08
C ARG A 100 1.57 -6.51 15.21
N ARG A 101 1.45 -7.82 14.94
CA ARG A 101 1.68 -8.86 15.96
C ARG A 101 3.08 -8.77 16.58
N ARG A 102 4.10 -8.43 15.80
CA ARG A 102 5.48 -8.28 16.31
C ARG A 102 5.67 -7.03 17.17
N ILE A 103 4.94 -5.96 16.88
CA ILE A 103 4.90 -4.76 17.75
C ILE A 103 4.19 -5.12 19.07
N GLU A 104 3.03 -5.75 18.99
CA GLU A 104 2.23 -6.15 20.17
C GLU A 104 2.99 -7.14 21.07
N ALA A 105 3.73 -8.08 20.48
CA ALA A 105 4.59 -9.01 21.21
C ALA A 105 5.90 -8.38 21.74
N GLY A 106 6.13 -7.06 21.55
CA GLY A 106 7.34 -6.37 21.99
C GLY A 106 8.62 -6.73 21.21
N ILE A 107 8.51 -7.53 20.14
CA ILE A 107 9.63 -7.94 19.30
C ILE A 107 10.17 -6.76 18.50
N TYR A 108 9.30 -5.90 18.01
CA TYR A 108 9.67 -4.61 17.43
C TYR A 108 9.53 -3.52 18.48
N ARG A 109 10.67 -2.96 18.90
CA ARG A 109 10.74 -1.99 19.99
C ARG A 109 10.33 -0.59 19.52
N PRO A 110 9.75 0.23 20.40
CA PRO A 110 9.53 1.65 20.14
C PRO A 110 10.79 2.36 19.61
N GLY A 111 10.66 3.18 18.57
CA GLY A 111 11.77 3.88 17.94
C GLY A 111 12.65 3.01 17.02
N GLN A 112 12.41 1.70 16.93
CA GLN A 112 13.16 0.81 16.06
C GLN A 112 12.82 1.06 14.58
N PRO A 113 13.81 1.13 13.68
CA PRO A 113 13.56 1.15 12.24
C PRO A 113 13.07 -0.23 11.77
N LEU A 114 12.06 -0.24 10.90
CA LEU A 114 11.69 -1.43 10.16
C LEU A 114 12.68 -1.65 9.01
N ALA A 115 13.32 -2.82 9.00
CA ALA A 115 14.15 -3.26 7.88
C ALA A 115 13.27 -3.68 6.70
N LEU A 116 12.82 -2.69 5.91
CA LEU A 116 11.88 -2.91 4.81
C LEU A 116 12.40 -3.90 3.77
N GLU A 117 13.69 -3.84 3.43
CA GLU A 117 14.31 -4.75 2.47
C GLU A 117 14.34 -6.20 3.00
N LEU A 118 14.62 -6.40 4.30
CA LEU A 118 14.58 -7.73 4.90
C LEU A 118 13.15 -8.29 4.97
N LEU A 119 12.16 -7.42 5.22
CA LEU A 119 10.76 -7.79 5.14
C LEU A 119 10.37 -8.16 3.70
N ALA A 120 10.81 -7.38 2.70
CA ALA A 120 10.56 -7.64 1.29
C ALA A 120 11.10 -9.02 0.88
N LEU A 121 12.35 -9.32 1.24
CA LEU A 121 12.97 -10.64 1.03
C LEU A 121 12.20 -11.76 1.73
N ARG A 122 11.83 -11.58 3.01
CA ARG A 122 11.08 -12.58 3.79
C ARG A 122 9.74 -12.92 3.15
N PHE A 123 9.04 -11.92 2.63
CA PHE A 123 7.73 -12.10 2.00
C PHE A 123 7.81 -12.40 0.51
N ARG A 124 9.01 -12.39 -0.09
CA ARG A 124 9.24 -12.53 -1.54
C ARG A 124 8.40 -11.53 -2.35
N VAL A 125 8.36 -10.28 -1.90
CA VAL A 125 7.63 -9.18 -2.54
C VAL A 125 8.55 -7.99 -2.76
N PRO A 126 8.25 -7.08 -3.70
CA PRO A 126 8.97 -5.82 -3.83
C PRO A 126 8.85 -4.93 -2.58
N SER A 127 9.88 -4.16 -2.29
CA SER A 127 9.94 -3.27 -1.11
C SER A 127 8.84 -2.20 -1.11
N ASP A 128 8.37 -1.78 -2.29
CA ASP A 128 7.21 -0.88 -2.42
C ASP A 128 5.90 -1.50 -1.92
N GLN A 129 5.72 -2.81 -2.09
CA GLN A 129 4.57 -3.52 -1.54
C GLN A 129 4.60 -3.54 0.00
N VAL A 130 5.80 -3.70 0.58
CA VAL A 130 6.00 -3.61 2.04
C VAL A 130 5.71 -2.19 2.53
N ARG A 131 6.23 -1.15 1.85
CA ARG A 131 5.93 0.26 2.17
C ARG A 131 4.43 0.54 2.10
N ARG A 132 3.74 0.04 1.06
CA ARG A 132 2.28 0.14 0.94
C ARG A 132 1.57 -0.55 2.10
N ALA A 133 1.99 -1.76 2.47
CA ALA A 133 1.44 -2.52 3.59
C ALA A 133 1.65 -1.84 4.95
N CYS A 134 2.67 -0.99 5.10
CA CYS A 134 2.89 -0.22 6.33
C CYS A 134 1.93 0.97 6.48
N ARG A 135 1.29 1.46 5.40
CA ARG A 135 0.45 2.66 5.45
C ARG A 135 -0.72 2.57 6.44
N PRO A 136 -1.48 1.46 6.52
CA PRO A 136 -2.52 1.31 7.55
C PRO A 136 -1.96 1.35 8.98
N LEU A 137 -0.75 0.83 9.21
CA LEU A 137 -0.10 0.83 10.53
C LEU A 137 0.43 2.22 10.91
N ILE A 138 0.91 3.00 9.94
CA ILE A 138 1.27 4.41 10.14
C ILE A 138 0.03 5.20 10.56
N ARG A 139 -1.10 4.99 9.86
CA ARG A 139 -2.37 5.64 10.20
C ARG A 139 -2.91 5.23 11.56
N ALA A 140 -2.78 3.96 11.93
CA ALA A 140 -3.14 3.45 13.24
C ALA A 140 -2.23 3.96 14.37
N GLY A 141 -1.21 4.77 14.06
CA GLY A 141 -0.28 5.31 15.04
C GLY A 141 0.72 4.28 15.59
N LEU A 142 0.85 3.11 14.95
CA LEU A 142 1.81 2.08 15.34
C LEU A 142 3.19 2.34 14.72
N LEU A 143 3.22 2.95 13.54
CA LEU A 143 4.43 3.31 12.82
C LEU A 143 4.45 4.80 12.48
N HIS A 144 5.62 5.33 12.12
CA HIS A 144 5.73 6.63 11.46
C HIS A 144 6.85 6.60 10.41
N SER A 145 6.74 7.45 9.38
CA SER A 145 7.86 7.67 8.45
C SER A 145 8.69 8.85 8.94
N ARG A 146 10.01 8.69 8.95
CA ARG A 146 10.96 9.76 9.25
C ARG A 146 11.94 9.92 8.09
N PRO A 147 12.04 11.12 7.47
CA PRO A 147 13.06 11.39 6.46
C PRO A 147 14.46 11.53 7.08
N HIS A 148 14.54 11.97 8.33
CA HIS A 148 15.80 12.18 9.06
C HIS A 148 15.76 11.42 10.40
N GLY A 149 15.65 10.08 10.32
CA GLY A 149 15.72 9.23 11.50
C GLY A 149 17.15 8.94 11.96
N PRO A 150 17.35 8.41 13.17
CA PRO A 150 18.68 8.11 13.72
C PRO A 150 19.46 7.08 12.88
N TYR A 151 18.76 6.26 12.10
CA TYR A 151 19.35 5.27 11.18
C TYR A 151 19.09 5.65 9.71
N GLY A 152 18.83 6.93 9.42
CA GLY A 152 18.51 7.43 8.08
C GLY A 152 17.01 7.47 7.76
N PRO A 153 16.64 7.74 6.50
CA PRO A 153 15.25 7.80 6.07
C PRO A 153 14.59 6.42 6.16
N GLY A 154 13.41 6.32 6.80
CA GLY A 154 12.78 5.03 7.00
C GLY A 154 11.39 5.07 7.63
N ILE A 155 10.87 3.88 7.90
CA ILE A 155 9.66 3.66 8.69
C ILE A 155 10.08 3.11 10.03
N TYR A 156 9.58 3.69 11.10
CA TYR A 156 9.97 3.40 12.47
C TYR A 156 8.75 3.02 13.29
N VAL A 157 8.92 2.17 14.29
CA VAL A 157 7.88 1.89 15.29
C VAL A 157 7.67 3.14 16.12
N ARG A 158 6.41 3.56 16.25
CA ARG A 158 6.09 4.77 16.97
C ARG A 158 6.42 4.58 18.45
N THR A 159 7.22 5.51 18.98
CA THR A 159 7.33 5.68 20.42
C THR A 159 6.03 6.28 20.91
N MET A 160 5.21 5.51 21.62
CA MET A 160 4.21 6.13 22.49
C MET A 160 4.99 6.97 23.51
N PRO A 161 4.68 8.25 23.70
CA PRO A 161 5.25 8.99 24.82
C PRO A 161 4.89 8.24 26.10
N ALA A 162 5.87 8.00 26.96
CA ALA A 162 5.74 7.19 28.17
C ALA A 162 4.67 7.69 29.17
N ALA A 163 4.09 8.88 28.92
CA ALA A 163 3.15 9.58 29.78
C ALA A 163 1.77 8.92 29.98
N LEU A 164 1.48 7.76 29.36
CA LEU A 164 0.27 6.97 29.65
C LEU A 164 0.56 5.65 30.38
N HIS A 165 1.84 5.35 30.68
CA HIS A 165 2.23 4.19 31.50
C HIS A 165 2.68 4.57 32.91
N THR A 166 2.59 5.84 33.31
CA THR A 166 3.02 6.32 34.63
C THR A 166 1.94 7.14 35.33
N ALA A 167 0.86 6.46 35.69
CA ALA A 167 0.02 6.80 36.84
C ALA A 167 -0.43 5.43 37.37
N VAL A 168 0.11 4.86 38.46
CA VAL A 168 0.39 5.44 39.78
C VAL A 168 1.52 4.65 40.45
N PRO A 169 2.52 5.30 41.08
CA PRO A 169 3.25 4.72 42.20
C PRO A 169 2.60 5.11 43.54
N GLN A 170 2.70 4.19 44.51
CA GLN A 170 2.44 4.33 45.96
C GLN A 170 0.97 4.18 46.40
N THR A 171 0.62 3.42 47.44
CA THR A 171 1.34 3.21 48.71
C THR A 171 1.20 1.78 49.26
N VAL A 172 2.33 1.14 49.54
CA VAL A 172 2.41 0.14 50.61
C VAL A 172 2.17 0.89 51.92
N LYS A 173 1.18 0.46 52.71
CA LYS A 173 1.01 0.86 54.10
C LYS A 173 1.21 -0.41 54.93
N GLU A 174 2.43 -0.60 55.36
CA GLU A 174 2.81 -1.55 56.40
C GLU A 174 3.36 -0.68 57.54
N ASP A 175 2.60 -0.58 58.65
CA ASP A 175 3.09 -0.57 60.04
C ASP A 175 1.90 -0.35 61.02
N ARG A 176 1.41 -1.43 61.64
CA ARG A 176 1.34 -1.66 63.09
C ARG A 176 0.43 -2.83 63.45
#